data_AF-A0A3P1SGI5-F1
#
_entry.id   AF-A0A3P1SGI5-F1
#
_cell.length_a   1.000
_cell.length_b   1.000
_cell.length_c   1.000
_cell.angle_alpha   90.00
_cell.angle_beta   90.00
_cell.angle_gamma   90.00
#
_symmetry.space_group_name_H-M   'P 1'
#
loop_
_entity.id
_entity.type
_entity.pdbx_description
1 polymer ?
#
loop_
_entity_poly.entity_id
_entity_poly.type
_entity_poly.pdbx_seq_one_letter_code
_entity_poly.pdbx_strand_id
1 'polypeptide(L)'
;MSNDIAYLICDDGRIFTGRAWGAKGVRAGILSFDTRMTGYQAVLSAPEHADRLVVMTTPHIGNVGVNDEAPREGFTIAGLIAREPARRASNWRSTGDFNELLEAKGVIGIAGIDTRALTLHIRNHEGICGAIISGEALPAGAAQLTDEVRTQLSQILTAAMEEQH
;
A
#
# COMPACT_ATOMS: atom_id res chain seq x y z
N MET A 1 -7.65 -11.71 -1.87
CA MET A 1 -8.00 -10.28 -1.77
C MET A 1 -9.34 -10.14 -1.07
N SER A 2 -9.38 -9.31 -0.02
CA SER A 2 -10.62 -9.01 0.68
C SER A 2 -11.48 -7.98 -0.08
N ASN A 3 -12.79 -7.99 0.17
CA ASN A 3 -13.68 -6.92 -0.27
C ASN A 3 -13.73 -5.76 0.74
N ASP A 4 -12.87 -5.79 1.75
CA ASP A 4 -12.76 -4.77 2.77
C ASP A 4 -12.24 -3.45 2.20
N ILE A 5 -12.86 -2.37 2.63
CA ILE A 5 -12.49 -1.00 2.27
C ILE A 5 -11.11 -0.68 2.87
N ALA A 6 -10.32 0.08 2.13
CA ALA A 6 -9.12 0.73 2.63
C ALA A 6 -9.03 2.16 2.10
N TYR A 7 -8.36 3.02 2.85
CA TYR A 7 -8.05 4.38 2.45
C TYR A 7 -6.55 4.63 2.45
N LEU A 8 -6.08 5.39 1.46
CA LEU A 8 -4.81 6.10 1.52
C LEU A 8 -5.12 7.58 1.74
N ILE A 9 -4.64 8.12 2.86
CA ILE A 9 -4.77 9.54 3.20
C ILE A 9 -3.41 10.19 3.01
N CYS A 10 -3.36 11.31 2.31
CA CYS A 10 -2.18 12.16 2.21
C CYS A 10 -2.23 13.27 3.26
N ASP A 11 -1.07 13.76 3.69
CA ASP A 11 -0.94 14.89 4.63
C ASP A 11 -1.58 16.21 4.13
N ASP A 12 -1.70 16.37 2.80
CA ASP A 12 -2.41 17.49 2.15
C ASP A 12 -3.94 17.36 2.17
N GLY A 13 -4.47 16.28 2.77
CA GLY A 13 -5.89 16.00 2.89
C GLY A 13 -6.51 15.22 1.73
N ARG A 14 -5.74 14.84 0.70
CA ARG A 14 -6.26 13.94 -0.35
C ARG A 14 -6.53 12.55 0.20
N ILE A 15 -7.61 11.95 -0.30
CA ILE A 15 -8.04 10.62 0.09
C ILE A 15 -8.26 9.77 -1.17
N PHE A 16 -7.60 8.62 -1.21
CA PHE A 16 -7.82 7.60 -2.23
C PHE A 16 -8.55 6.42 -1.61
N THR A 17 -9.66 6.01 -2.24
CA THR A 17 -10.44 4.84 -1.85
C THR A 17 -9.96 3.61 -2.60
N GLY A 18 -9.79 2.52 -1.89
CA GLY A 18 -9.39 1.24 -2.45
C GLY A 18 -9.88 0.07 -1.62
N ARG A 19 -9.23 -1.07 -1.81
CA ARG A 19 -9.47 -2.31 -1.07
C ARG A 19 -8.22 -2.71 -0.31
N ALA A 20 -8.42 -3.28 0.87
CA ALA A 20 -7.34 -3.82 1.69
C ALA A 20 -6.58 -4.92 0.93
N TRP A 21 -5.26 -4.88 1.03
CA TRP A 21 -4.37 -5.84 0.39
C TRP A 21 -3.18 -6.13 1.31
N GLY A 22 -2.84 -7.41 1.52
CA GLY A 22 -1.88 -7.76 2.55
C GLY A 22 -2.46 -7.63 3.96
N ALA A 23 -1.60 -7.28 4.93
CA ALA A 23 -2.01 -7.11 6.32
C ALA A 23 -2.97 -5.92 6.49
N LYS A 24 -3.89 -6.03 7.47
CA LYS A 24 -4.84 -4.97 7.83
C LYS A 24 -4.32 -4.14 9.00
N GLY A 25 -4.76 -2.89 9.08
CA GLY A 25 -4.38 -1.97 10.15
C GLY A 25 -4.08 -0.58 9.60
N VAL A 26 -3.18 0.14 10.28
CA VAL A 26 -2.70 1.46 9.88
C VAL A 26 -1.18 1.44 9.73
N ARG A 27 -0.67 2.06 8.67
CA ARG A 27 0.75 2.37 8.53
C ARG A 27 0.95 3.69 7.80
N ALA A 28 1.68 4.61 8.44
CA ALA A 28 2.13 5.85 7.83
C ALA A 28 3.52 5.69 7.19
N GLY A 29 3.86 6.62 6.29
CA GLY A 29 5.20 6.74 5.71
C GLY A 29 5.26 7.76 4.58
N ILE A 30 6.47 8.02 4.09
CA ILE A 30 6.68 8.88 2.93
C ILE A 30 6.21 8.12 1.68
N LEU A 31 5.43 8.79 0.83
CA LEU A 31 5.00 8.23 -0.44
C LEU A 31 6.13 8.29 -1.48
N SER A 32 6.43 7.15 -2.07
CA SER A 32 7.30 7.04 -3.24
C SER A 32 6.58 6.32 -4.36
N PHE A 33 7.13 6.36 -5.58
CA PHE A 33 6.62 5.55 -6.68
C PHE A 33 7.74 4.82 -7.40
N ASP A 34 7.45 3.63 -7.88
CA ASP A 34 8.37 2.83 -8.69
C ASP A 34 7.75 2.56 -10.08
N THR A 35 8.60 2.65 -11.10
CA THR A 35 8.22 2.52 -12.52
C THR A 35 8.61 1.18 -13.14
N ARG A 36 9.25 0.30 -12.36
CA ARG A 36 9.58 -1.05 -12.81
C ARG A 36 8.32 -1.83 -13.14
N MET A 37 8.34 -2.47 -14.31
CA MET A 37 7.24 -3.29 -14.81
C MET A 37 7.31 -4.76 -14.37
N THR A 38 8.46 -5.18 -13.86
CA THR A 38 8.75 -6.54 -13.38
C THR A 38 9.67 -6.49 -12.17
N GLY A 39 9.79 -7.59 -11.43
CA GLY A 39 10.68 -7.66 -10.27
C GLY A 39 10.17 -6.89 -9.05
N TYR A 40 8.85 -6.84 -8.84
CA TYR A 40 8.25 -6.17 -7.69
C TYR A 40 8.77 -6.72 -6.35
N GLN A 41 9.10 -8.01 -6.25
CA GLN A 41 9.69 -8.57 -5.01
C GLN A 41 11.02 -7.90 -4.64
N ALA A 42 11.82 -7.51 -5.65
CA ALA A 42 13.06 -6.75 -5.42
C ALA A 42 12.76 -5.32 -4.94
N VAL A 43 11.70 -4.69 -5.46
CA VAL A 43 11.25 -3.36 -4.99
C VAL A 43 10.92 -3.40 -3.50
N LEU A 44 10.17 -4.42 -3.05
CA LEU A 44 9.71 -4.52 -1.66
C LEU A 44 10.84 -4.72 -0.64
N SER A 45 12.02 -5.13 -1.11
CA SER A 45 13.16 -5.46 -0.26
C SER A 45 14.34 -4.51 -0.49
N ALA A 46 14.15 -3.49 -1.33
CA ALA A 46 15.23 -2.59 -1.72
C ALA A 46 15.48 -1.55 -0.62
N PRO A 47 16.75 -1.28 -0.23
CA PRO A 47 17.06 -0.27 0.78
C PRO A 47 16.54 1.13 0.43
N GLU A 48 16.48 1.49 -0.85
CA GLU A 48 15.95 2.78 -1.29
C GLU A 48 14.44 2.97 -1.02
N HIS A 49 13.73 1.89 -0.71
CA HIS A 49 12.31 1.88 -0.39
C HIS A 49 12.01 1.60 1.09
N ALA A 50 13.05 1.50 1.93
CA ALA A 50 12.89 1.26 3.36
C ALA A 50 11.94 2.29 3.98
N ASP A 51 10.97 1.80 4.76
CA ASP A 51 9.96 2.57 5.49
C ASP A 51 9.09 3.51 4.62
N ARG A 52 9.03 3.27 3.30
CA ARG A 52 8.20 4.05 2.38
C ARG A 52 6.90 3.35 2.02
N LEU A 53 5.89 4.16 1.73
CA LEU A 53 4.65 3.72 1.10
C LEU A 53 4.88 3.73 -0.42
N VAL A 54 5.12 2.56 -0.99
CA VAL A 54 5.55 2.43 -2.39
C VAL A 54 4.34 2.27 -3.32
N VAL A 55 4.21 3.22 -4.24
CA VAL A 55 3.23 3.20 -5.33
C VAL A 55 3.81 2.49 -6.54
N MET A 56 3.26 1.34 -6.87
CA MET A 56 3.57 0.66 -8.12
C MET A 56 2.79 1.30 -9.26
N THR A 57 3.50 1.90 -10.21
CA THR A 57 2.86 2.52 -11.38
C THR A 57 2.36 1.49 -12.40
N THR A 58 2.90 0.28 -12.37
CA THR A 58 2.44 -0.81 -13.23
C THR A 58 1.15 -1.41 -12.71
N PRO A 59 0.13 -1.57 -13.58
CA PRO A 59 -1.20 -1.93 -13.12
C PRO A 59 -1.24 -3.33 -12.53
N HIS A 60 -0.52 -4.31 -13.11
CA HIS A 60 -0.57 -5.72 -12.75
C HIS A 60 0.61 -6.13 -11.83
N ILE A 61 0.41 -6.04 -10.53
CA ILE A 61 1.40 -6.49 -9.52
C ILE A 61 1.02 -7.87 -8.99
N GLY A 62 1.98 -8.78 -8.84
CA GLY A 62 1.70 -10.16 -8.41
C GLY A 62 1.48 -11.15 -9.55
N ASN A 63 1.53 -10.69 -10.81
CA ASN A 63 1.22 -11.52 -11.99
C ASN A 63 2.17 -12.72 -12.17
N VAL A 64 3.43 -12.59 -11.73
CA VAL A 64 4.43 -13.66 -11.77
C VAL A 64 4.47 -14.50 -10.49
N GLY A 65 3.58 -14.23 -9.52
CA GLY A 65 3.54 -14.90 -8.22
C GLY A 65 4.72 -14.56 -7.32
N VAL A 66 4.96 -15.40 -6.32
CA VAL A 66 6.18 -15.36 -5.51
C VAL A 66 7.19 -16.32 -6.14
N ASN A 67 8.40 -15.84 -6.42
CA ASN A 67 9.56 -16.69 -6.71
C ASN A 67 10.54 -16.69 -5.51
N ASP A 68 11.45 -17.66 -5.47
CA ASP A 68 12.48 -17.82 -4.42
C ASP A 68 13.57 -16.71 -4.45
N GLU A 69 13.46 -15.70 -5.31
CA GLU A 69 14.38 -14.56 -5.37
C GLU A 69 14.00 -13.46 -4.38
N ALA A 70 12.86 -13.58 -3.68
CA ALA A 70 12.60 -12.70 -2.54
C ALA A 70 13.67 -12.90 -1.45
N PRO A 71 14.33 -11.83 -0.99
CA PRO A 71 15.33 -11.92 0.05
C PRO A 71 14.78 -12.58 1.31
N ARG A 72 15.56 -13.50 1.90
CA ARG A 72 15.25 -14.11 3.21
C ARG A 72 15.08 -13.05 4.31
N GLU A 73 15.76 -11.91 4.14
CA GLU A 73 15.79 -10.77 5.06
C GLU A 73 14.45 -10.05 5.21
N GLY A 74 13.48 -10.30 4.31
CA GLY A 74 12.12 -9.75 4.39
C GLY A 74 11.92 -8.47 3.59
N PHE A 75 10.73 -7.90 3.73
CA PHE A 75 10.35 -6.65 3.05
C PHE A 75 10.67 -5.46 3.95
N THR A 76 11.24 -4.42 3.36
CA THR A 76 11.72 -3.21 4.06
C THR A 76 10.73 -2.04 3.96
N ILE A 77 9.75 -2.14 3.06
CA ILE A 77 8.75 -1.09 2.82
C ILE A 77 7.77 -0.93 3.98
N ALA A 78 7.24 0.28 4.17
CA ALA A 78 6.13 0.51 5.09
C ALA A 78 4.80 0.00 4.51
N GLY A 79 4.60 0.14 3.20
CA GLY A 79 3.35 -0.33 2.60
C GLY A 79 3.36 -0.33 1.08
N LEU A 80 2.41 -1.07 0.51
CA LEU A 80 2.34 -1.30 -0.93
C LEU A 80 1.03 -0.80 -1.53
N ILE A 81 1.14 0.00 -2.58
CA ILE A 81 0.01 0.65 -3.23
C ILE A 81 -0.01 0.23 -4.71
N ALA A 82 -1.13 -0.32 -5.18
CA ALA A 82 -1.28 -0.76 -6.56
C ALA A 82 -2.68 -0.49 -7.13
N ARG A 83 -2.77 -0.43 -8.46
CA ARG A 83 -4.05 -0.31 -9.16
C ARG A 83 -4.77 -1.66 -9.23
N GLU A 84 -4.13 -2.67 -9.80
CA GLU A 84 -4.74 -3.98 -10.04
C GLU A 84 -3.80 -5.13 -9.63
N PRO A 85 -3.79 -5.51 -8.34
CA PRO A 85 -3.10 -6.73 -7.95
C PRO A 85 -3.67 -7.93 -8.73
N ALA A 86 -2.79 -8.84 -9.14
CA ALA A 86 -3.15 -10.04 -9.85
C ALA A 86 -4.04 -10.92 -8.95
N ARG A 87 -5.21 -11.29 -9.45
CA ARG A 87 -6.19 -12.10 -8.70
C ARG A 87 -5.74 -13.54 -8.45
N ARG A 88 -4.82 -14.03 -9.27
CA ARG A 88 -4.14 -15.34 -9.20
C ARG A 88 -2.77 -15.19 -9.85
N ALA A 89 -1.76 -15.85 -9.29
CA ALA A 89 -0.48 -15.99 -9.96
C ALA A 89 -0.67 -16.89 -11.21
N SER A 90 -0.41 -16.35 -12.40
CA SER A 90 -0.42 -17.11 -13.66
C SER A 90 1.01 -17.35 -14.12
N ASN A 91 1.82 -18.00 -13.27
CA ASN A 91 3.20 -18.35 -13.59
C ASN A 91 3.50 -19.78 -13.11
N TRP A 92 4.06 -20.60 -14.00
CA TRP A 92 4.43 -21.99 -13.74
C TRP A 92 5.54 -22.14 -12.68
N ARG A 93 6.23 -21.04 -12.33
CA ARG A 93 7.24 -20.97 -11.24
C ARG A 93 6.68 -20.41 -9.92
N SER A 94 5.38 -20.12 -9.85
CA SER A 94 4.77 -19.56 -8.64
C SER A 94 4.64 -20.63 -7.55
N THR A 95 5.20 -20.34 -6.37
CA THR A 95 5.16 -21.25 -5.21
C THR A 95 4.13 -20.83 -4.13
N GLY A 96 3.42 -19.71 -4.31
CA GLY A 96 2.41 -19.21 -3.38
C GLY A 96 1.69 -17.94 -3.87
N ASP A 97 0.63 -17.53 -3.16
CA ASP A 97 -0.13 -16.32 -3.42
C ASP A 97 0.56 -15.07 -2.84
N PHE A 98 0.64 -14.00 -3.62
CA PHE A 98 1.36 -12.80 -3.21
C PHE A 98 0.65 -12.03 -2.08
N ASN A 99 -0.68 -12.09 -1.98
CA ASN A 99 -1.41 -11.49 -0.87
C ASN A 99 -1.09 -12.23 0.45
N GLU A 100 -1.03 -13.56 0.42
CA GLU A 100 -0.63 -14.36 1.59
C GLU A 100 0.79 -14.03 2.05
N LEU A 101 1.72 -13.78 1.11
CA LEU A 101 3.07 -13.35 1.46
C LEU A 101 3.09 -11.97 2.15
N LEU A 102 2.30 -11.01 1.63
CA LEU A 102 2.19 -9.68 2.25
C LEU A 102 1.60 -9.77 3.66
N GLU A 103 0.54 -10.58 3.85
CA GLU A 103 -0.06 -10.85 5.17
C GLU A 103 0.96 -11.50 6.13
N ALA A 104 1.66 -12.55 5.69
CA ALA A 104 2.66 -13.25 6.49
C ALA A 104 3.86 -12.37 6.87
N LYS A 105 4.19 -11.39 6.04
CA LYS A 105 5.27 -10.41 6.29
C LYS A 105 4.78 -9.14 7.00
N GLY A 106 3.49 -9.03 7.30
CA GLY A 106 2.92 -7.85 7.96
C GLY A 106 2.92 -6.59 7.10
N VAL A 107 3.03 -6.72 5.77
CA VAL A 107 3.01 -5.56 4.86
C VAL A 107 1.56 -5.13 4.63
N ILE A 108 1.26 -3.90 5.01
CA ILE A 108 -0.03 -3.27 4.77
C ILE A 108 -0.07 -2.72 3.34
N GLY A 109 -1.17 -2.93 2.64
CA GLY A 109 -1.34 -2.48 1.28
C GLY A 109 -2.76 -2.07 0.91
N ILE A 110 -2.84 -1.33 -0.18
CA ILE A 110 -4.10 -0.86 -0.77
C ILE A 110 -4.09 -1.08 -2.28
N ALA A 111 -5.18 -1.65 -2.76
CA ALA A 111 -5.42 -1.97 -4.16
C ALA A 111 -6.60 -1.19 -4.72
N GLY A 112 -6.69 -1.07 -6.05
CA GLY A 112 -7.85 -0.46 -6.71
C GLY A 112 -7.83 1.06 -6.76
N ILE A 113 -6.69 1.68 -6.45
CA ILE A 113 -6.56 3.14 -6.52
C ILE A 113 -6.09 3.60 -7.90
N ASP A 114 -6.39 4.84 -8.27
CA ASP A 114 -5.81 5.47 -9.45
C ASP A 114 -4.34 5.86 -9.18
N THR A 115 -3.44 4.89 -9.40
CA THR A 115 -2.00 5.09 -9.21
C THR A 115 -1.43 6.16 -10.13
N ARG A 116 -2.04 6.44 -11.28
CA ARG A 116 -1.60 7.53 -12.17
C ARG A 116 -1.87 8.89 -11.53
N ALA A 117 -3.08 9.09 -11.00
CA ALA A 117 -3.42 10.32 -10.27
C ALA A 117 -2.52 10.51 -9.03
N LEU A 118 -2.26 9.43 -8.30
CA LEU A 118 -1.36 9.46 -7.14
C LEU A 118 0.10 9.77 -7.53
N THR A 119 0.64 9.13 -8.57
CA THR A 119 2.01 9.43 -9.02
C THR A 119 2.18 10.86 -9.50
N LEU A 120 1.19 11.40 -10.23
CA LEU A 120 1.21 12.82 -10.61
C LEU A 120 1.18 13.73 -9.38
N HIS A 121 0.41 13.35 -8.38
CA HIS A 121 0.34 14.10 -7.14
C HIS A 121 1.67 14.11 -6.37
N ILE A 122 2.30 12.94 -6.20
CA ILE A 122 3.62 12.80 -5.56
C ILE A 122 4.68 13.62 -6.31
N ARG A 123 4.67 13.62 -7.65
CA ARG A 123 5.62 14.43 -8.45
C ARG A 123 5.49 15.93 -8.24
N ASN A 124 4.30 16.40 -7.86
CA ASN A 124 4.04 17.82 -7.64
C ASN A 124 4.29 18.25 -6.17
N HIS A 125 4.56 17.29 -5.27
CA HIS A 125 4.74 17.55 -3.83
C HIS A 125 5.95 16.75 -3.32
N GLU A 126 7.07 17.42 -3.11
CA GLU A 126 8.25 16.78 -2.53
C GLU A 126 7.98 16.36 -1.07
N GLY A 127 8.35 15.12 -0.72
CA GLY A 127 8.29 14.63 0.66
C GLY A 127 6.88 14.35 1.20
N ILE A 128 5.88 14.26 0.32
CA ILE A 128 4.50 13.99 0.74
C ILE A 128 4.37 12.70 1.56
N CYS A 129 3.75 12.82 2.73
CA CYS A 129 3.48 11.70 3.62
C CYS A 129 2.04 11.22 3.46
N GLY A 130 1.80 9.97 3.84
CA GLY A 130 0.46 9.44 3.92
C GLY A 130 0.34 8.23 4.82
N ALA A 131 -0.87 7.70 4.94
CA ALA A 131 -1.16 6.48 5.68
C ALA A 131 -2.15 5.60 4.95
N ILE A 132 -1.87 4.29 4.93
CA ILE A 132 -2.82 3.27 4.51
C ILE A 132 -3.59 2.82 5.76
N ILE A 133 -4.93 2.84 5.69
CA ILE A 133 -5.82 2.51 6.81
C ILE A 133 -6.87 1.49 6.34
N SER A 134 -6.99 0.38 7.06
CA SER A 134 -7.93 -0.70 6.75
C SER A 134 -8.31 -1.52 7.99
N GLY A 135 -9.39 -2.31 7.87
CA GLY A 135 -9.83 -3.20 8.94
C GLY A 135 -10.31 -2.42 10.17
N GLU A 136 -9.95 -2.89 11.36
CA GLU A 136 -10.37 -2.29 12.64
C GLU A 136 -9.76 -0.90 12.90
N ALA A 137 -8.73 -0.51 12.14
CA ALA A 137 -8.17 0.85 12.21
C ALA A 137 -9.06 1.90 11.53
N LEU A 138 -10.09 1.48 10.77
CA LEU A 138 -11.03 2.40 10.16
C LEU A 138 -12.04 2.92 11.20
N PRO A 139 -12.43 4.20 11.12
CA PRO A 139 -13.51 4.72 11.96
C PRO A 139 -14.85 4.05 11.64
N ALA A 140 -15.77 4.09 12.59
CA ALA A 140 -17.14 3.67 12.36
C ALA A 140 -17.76 4.50 11.21
N GLY A 141 -18.50 3.85 10.30
CA GLY A 141 -19.07 4.55 9.13
C GLY A 141 -18.03 4.94 8.07
N ALA A 142 -16.84 4.34 8.09
CA ALA A 142 -15.80 4.58 7.10
C ALA A 142 -16.27 4.47 5.65
N ALA A 143 -17.26 3.62 5.35
CA ALA A 143 -17.80 3.45 4.00
C ALA A 143 -18.52 4.69 3.44
N GLN A 144 -18.97 5.61 4.30
CA GLN A 144 -19.75 6.78 3.92
C GLN A 144 -18.89 8.02 3.61
N LEU A 145 -17.62 8.06 4.03
CA LEU A 145 -16.70 9.19 3.82
C LEU A 145 -17.31 10.58 4.12
N THR A 146 -18.09 10.65 5.21
CA THR A 146 -18.62 11.92 5.73
C THR A 146 -17.49 12.84 6.18
N ASP A 147 -17.78 14.12 6.38
CA ASP A 147 -16.77 15.08 6.86
C ASP A 147 -16.18 14.67 8.23
N GLU A 148 -17.02 14.11 9.11
CA GLU A 148 -16.57 13.54 10.38
C GLU A 148 -15.56 12.40 10.18
N VAL A 149 -15.87 11.45 9.29
CA VAL A 149 -14.96 10.34 8.95
C VAL A 149 -13.66 10.85 8.34
N ARG A 150 -13.71 11.89 7.49
CA ARG A 150 -12.51 12.51 6.92
C ARG A 150 -11.63 13.11 8.01
N THR A 151 -12.22 13.81 8.97
CA THR A 151 -11.50 14.36 10.13
C THR A 151 -10.86 13.24 10.96
N GLN A 152 -11.58 12.15 11.24
CA GLN A 152 -11.05 11.01 11.97
C GLN A 152 -9.89 10.33 11.23
N LEU A 153 -9.99 10.16 9.91
CA LEU A 153 -8.92 9.61 9.08
C LEU A 153 -7.65 10.49 9.11
N SER A 154 -7.82 11.82 9.07
CA SER A 154 -6.70 12.76 9.24
C SER A 154 -6.06 12.66 10.62
N GLN A 155 -6.85 12.49 11.69
CA GLN A 155 -6.32 12.28 13.05
C GLN A 155 -5.53 10.98 13.17
N ILE A 156 -6.03 9.90 12.55
CA ILE A 156 -5.33 8.61 12.48
C ILE A 156 -3.99 8.74 11.75
N LEU A 157 -3.95 9.49 10.64
CA LEU A 157 -2.69 9.79 9.93
C LEU A 157 -1.69 10.49 10.87
N THR A 158 -2.12 11.55 11.56
CA THR A 158 -1.25 12.29 12.50
C THR A 158 -0.70 11.38 13.59
N ALA A 159 -1.56 10.59 14.26
CA ALA A 159 -1.14 9.66 15.30
C ALA A 159 -0.15 8.61 14.77
N ALA A 160 -0.42 8.04 13.59
CA ALA A 160 0.44 7.04 12.98
C ALA A 160 1.82 7.59 12.54
N MET A 161 1.92 8.89 12.27
CA MET A 161 3.20 9.57 11.99
C MET A 161 4.00 9.85 13.28
N GLU A 162 3.32 10.09 14.40
CA GLU A 162 3.95 10.32 15.70
C GLU A 162 4.53 9.03 16.29
N GLU A 163 3.83 7.90 16.16
CA GLU A 163 4.29 6.59 16.67
C GLU A 163 5.54 6.03 15.97
N GLN A 164 5.96 6.61 14.84
CA GLN A 164 7.15 6.17 14.10
C GLN A 164 8.43 6.95 14.46
N HIS A 165 8.36 7.89 15.41
CA HIS A 165 9.49 8.66 15.95
C HIS A 165 9.86 8.22 17.36
#